data_AF-A0A1B1C3U9-F1
#
_entry.id   AF-A0A1B1C3U9-F1
#
_cell.length_a   1.000
_cell.length_b   1.000
_cell.length_c   1.000
_cell.angle_alpha   90.00
_cell.angle_beta   90.00
_cell.angle_gamma   90.00
#
_symmetry.space_group_name_H-M   'P 1'
#
loop_
_entity.id
_entity.type
_entity.pdbx_description
1 polymer ?
#
loop_
_entity_poly.entity_id
_entity_poly.type
_entity_poly.pdbx_seq_one_letter_code
_entity_poly.pdbx_strand_id
1 'polypeptide(L)'
;MGRKSDGIRPWYDKKIDKWHIIDPEPGAPKYRWSLGFGGEKTGEKRAFAEAKAYEDEKRAGGRLMMTRQSTSDVTVADLIAFYIDRRIENFVPDDDYPNELVRQEDVLGRLAVLLEFFEDLPLDSVSRVRCLDFGKFVHTREIARAKALHDRQYAIYEGKLAAFQKKAAAREKFVADLTGRGWNRVLRPLRSKPPEPLEPFNPASIPYRRSASSTTPQRL
;
A
#
# COMPACT_ATOMS: atom_id res chain seq x y z
N MET A 1 -8.55 16.14 -16.17
CA MET A 1 -9.44 16.07 -14.99
C MET A 1 -10.74 15.42 -15.42
N GLY A 2 -10.95 14.14 -15.12
CA GLY A 2 -12.21 13.45 -15.42
C GLY A 2 -13.30 13.93 -14.46
N ARG A 3 -14.44 14.40 -15.00
CA ARG A 3 -15.63 14.66 -14.17
C ARG A 3 -16.06 13.32 -13.54
N LYS A 4 -16.35 13.32 -12.23
CA LYS A 4 -17.01 12.19 -11.58
C LYS A 4 -18.28 11.88 -12.39
N SER A 5 -18.52 10.61 -12.71
CA SER A 5 -19.74 10.22 -13.41
C SER A 5 -20.94 10.60 -12.54
N ASP A 6 -21.96 11.22 -13.12
CA ASP A 6 -23.13 11.75 -12.40
C ASP A 6 -24.09 10.65 -11.88
N GLY A 7 -23.62 9.41 -11.73
CA GLY A 7 -24.39 8.26 -11.26
C GLY A 7 -25.61 7.89 -12.12
N ILE A 8 -26.42 6.96 -11.59
CA ILE A 8 -27.73 6.64 -12.13
C ILE A 8 -28.64 7.84 -11.91
N ARG A 9 -29.26 8.35 -12.97
CA ARG A 9 -30.10 9.56 -12.87
C ARG A 9 -31.27 9.57 -13.84
N PRO A 10 -32.38 10.23 -13.48
CA PRO A 10 -33.46 10.51 -14.41
C PRO A 10 -33.05 11.63 -15.37
N TRP A 11 -33.50 11.54 -16.62
CA TRP A 11 -33.29 12.53 -17.65
C TRP A 11 -34.55 12.71 -18.49
N TYR A 12 -34.99 13.96 -18.65
CA TYR A 12 -36.21 14.28 -19.39
C TYR A 12 -35.90 14.65 -20.84
N ASP A 13 -36.46 13.89 -21.78
CA ASP A 13 -36.39 14.21 -23.20
C ASP A 13 -37.50 15.18 -23.60
N LYS A 14 -37.14 16.43 -23.82
CA LYS A 14 -38.10 17.46 -24.26
C LYS A 14 -38.63 17.22 -25.68
N LYS A 15 -37.91 16.48 -26.54
CA LYS A 15 -38.31 16.29 -27.94
C LYS A 15 -39.42 15.26 -28.10
N ILE A 16 -39.40 14.23 -27.27
CA ILE A 16 -40.35 13.11 -27.30
C ILE A 16 -41.26 13.09 -26.08
N ASP A 17 -41.18 14.12 -25.22
CA ASP A 17 -41.96 14.28 -23.99
C ASP A 17 -41.95 13.01 -23.12
N LYS A 18 -40.75 12.50 -22.82
CA LYS A 18 -40.58 11.25 -22.06
C LYS A 18 -39.41 11.30 -21.09
N TRP A 19 -39.64 10.77 -19.89
CA TRP A 19 -38.59 10.52 -18.92
C TRP A 19 -37.80 9.25 -19.25
N HIS A 20 -36.51 9.28 -18.95
CA HIS A 20 -35.57 8.18 -19.13
C HIS A 20 -34.74 8.01 -17.87
N ILE A 21 -34.19 6.81 -17.67
CA ILE A 21 -33.07 6.58 -16.74
C ILE A 21 -31.79 6.47 -17.56
N ILE A 22 -30.71 7.07 -17.08
CA ILE A 22 -29.35 6.93 -17.61
C ILE A 22 -28.51 6.18 -16.58
N ASP A 23 -27.87 5.10 -17.00
CA ASP A 23 -26.84 4.40 -16.24
C ASP A 23 -25.49 4.55 -16.97
N PRO A 24 -24.56 5.37 -16.44
CA PRO A 24 -23.28 5.63 -17.09
C PRO A 24 -22.23 4.54 -16.88
N GLU A 25 -22.55 3.44 -16.17
CA GLU A 25 -21.58 2.38 -15.91
C GLU A 25 -21.26 1.54 -17.17
N PRO A 26 -19.98 1.18 -17.40
CA PRO A 26 -19.57 0.38 -18.56
C PRO A 26 -20.18 -1.02 -18.64
N GLY A 27 -20.69 -1.55 -17.53
CA GLY A 27 -21.33 -2.87 -17.42
C GLY A 27 -22.85 -2.86 -17.38
N ALA A 28 -23.49 -1.69 -17.54
CA ALA A 28 -24.94 -1.59 -17.51
C ALA A 28 -25.57 -2.27 -18.75
N PRO A 29 -26.68 -3.01 -18.60
CA PRO A 29 -27.32 -3.70 -19.73
C PRO A 29 -27.82 -2.71 -20.79
N LYS A 30 -28.16 -1.47 -20.40
CA LYS A 30 -28.51 -0.36 -21.29
C LYS A 30 -28.06 0.97 -20.70
N TYR A 31 -27.37 1.77 -21.51
CA TYR A 31 -26.93 3.12 -21.13
C TYR A 31 -28.10 4.08 -20.85
N ARG A 32 -29.21 3.96 -21.59
CA ARG A 32 -30.41 4.80 -21.46
C ARG A 32 -31.66 4.03 -21.86
N TRP A 33 -32.74 4.14 -21.10
CA TRP A 33 -34.05 3.60 -21.47
C TRP A 33 -35.20 4.51 -21.03
N SER A 34 -36.31 4.45 -21.77
CA SER A 34 -37.51 5.26 -21.53
C SER A 34 -38.37 4.65 -20.43
N LEU A 35 -38.91 5.50 -19.56
CA LEU A 35 -39.91 5.14 -18.54
C LEU A 35 -41.34 5.12 -19.08
N GLY A 36 -41.55 5.60 -20.31
CA GLY A 36 -42.83 5.50 -21.02
C GLY A 36 -43.85 6.60 -20.69
N PHE A 37 -43.56 7.48 -19.73
CA PHE A 37 -44.39 8.62 -19.36
C PHE A 37 -43.65 9.96 -19.51
N GLY A 38 -44.42 11.05 -19.67
CA GLY A 38 -43.93 12.39 -20.01
C GLY A 38 -43.89 13.40 -18.85
N GLY A 39 -43.79 14.68 -19.21
CA GLY A 39 -43.62 15.84 -18.33
C GLY A 39 -44.85 16.24 -17.51
N GLU A 40 -45.71 15.30 -17.16
CA GLU A 40 -46.84 15.53 -16.25
C GLU A 40 -46.35 16.06 -14.88
N LYS A 41 -47.21 16.76 -14.12
CA LYS A 41 -46.83 17.36 -12.82
C LYS A 41 -46.20 16.38 -11.81
N THR A 42 -46.45 15.09 -11.97
CA THR A 42 -45.90 14.01 -11.14
C THR A 42 -44.79 13.20 -11.83
N GLY A 43 -44.52 13.45 -13.11
CA GLY A 43 -43.56 12.70 -13.92
C GLY A 43 -42.14 12.78 -13.38
N GLU A 44 -41.69 13.96 -12.96
CA GLU A 44 -40.38 14.15 -12.35
C GLU A 44 -40.22 13.31 -11.08
N LYS A 45 -41.18 13.41 -10.13
CA LYS A 45 -41.14 12.63 -8.89
C LYS A 45 -41.14 11.12 -9.14
N ARG A 46 -41.94 10.65 -10.11
CA ARG A 46 -41.95 9.24 -10.52
C ARG A 46 -40.60 8.83 -11.11
N ALA A 47 -40.00 9.65 -11.96
CA ALA A 47 -38.71 9.33 -12.58
C ALA A 47 -37.58 9.24 -11.54
N PHE A 48 -37.57 10.11 -10.54
CA PHE A 48 -36.63 10.03 -9.42
C PHE A 48 -36.86 8.79 -8.53
N ALA A 49 -38.12 8.45 -8.26
CA ALA A 49 -38.45 7.24 -7.50
C ALA A 49 -38.01 5.97 -8.24
N GLU A 50 -38.22 5.91 -9.56
CA GLU A 50 -37.83 4.78 -10.40
C GLU A 50 -36.31 4.65 -10.52
N ALA A 51 -35.60 5.77 -10.70
CA ALA A 51 -34.14 5.79 -10.71
C ALA A 51 -33.55 5.28 -9.39
N LYS A 52 -34.16 5.68 -8.26
CA LYS A 52 -33.77 5.20 -6.93
C LYS A 52 -34.09 3.71 -6.73
N ALA A 53 -35.27 3.25 -7.16
CA ALA A 53 -35.64 1.84 -7.09
C ALA A 53 -34.68 0.97 -7.92
N TYR A 54 -34.30 1.44 -9.11
CA TYR A 54 -33.30 0.76 -9.95
C TYR A 54 -31.91 0.74 -9.30
N GLU A 55 -31.46 1.84 -8.69
CA GLU A 55 -30.21 1.90 -7.92
C GLU A 55 -30.24 0.91 -6.74
N ASP A 56 -31.35 0.88 -5.99
CA ASP A 56 -31.55 -0.02 -4.86
C ASP A 56 -31.60 -1.50 -5.30
N GLU A 57 -32.26 -1.82 -6.42
CA GLU A 57 -32.27 -3.16 -7.03
C GLU A 57 -30.89 -3.58 -7.51
N LYS A 58 -30.15 -2.68 -8.17
CA LYS A 58 -28.77 -2.95 -8.62
C LYS A 58 -27.84 -3.18 -7.42
N ARG A 59 -28.01 -2.40 -6.35
CA ARG A 59 -27.28 -2.56 -5.09
C ARG A 59 -27.65 -3.86 -4.37
N ALA A 60 -28.92 -4.23 -4.37
CA ALA A 60 -29.42 -5.48 -3.79
C ALA A 60 -28.99 -6.70 -4.61
N GLY A 61 -28.99 -6.61 -5.95
CA GLY A 61 -28.48 -7.61 -6.87
C GLY A 61 -26.98 -7.81 -6.75
N GLY A 62 -26.21 -6.72 -6.59
CA GLY A 62 -24.79 -6.79 -6.23
C GLY A 62 -24.56 -7.49 -4.89
N ARG A 63 -25.37 -7.19 -3.86
CA ARG A 63 -25.35 -7.89 -2.57
C ARG A 63 -25.74 -9.37 -2.67
N LEU A 64 -26.70 -9.72 -3.54
CA LEU A 64 -27.14 -11.09 -3.82
C LEU A 64 -26.08 -11.91 -4.58
N MET A 65 -25.36 -11.29 -5.51
CA MET A 65 -24.20 -11.89 -6.17
C MET A 65 -23.07 -12.17 -5.16
N MET A 66 -22.85 -11.27 -4.18
CA MET A 66 -21.95 -11.55 -3.06
C MET A 66 -22.44 -12.70 -2.16
N THR A 67 -23.75 -12.96 -2.07
CA THR A 67 -24.30 -14.05 -1.23
C THR A 67 -24.31 -15.41 -1.94
N ARG A 68 -24.07 -15.47 -3.26
CA ARG A 68 -23.96 -16.71 -4.05
C ARG A 68 -22.52 -17.11 -4.39
N GLN A 69 -21.53 -16.48 -3.77
CA GLN A 69 -20.20 -17.09 -3.70
C GLN A 69 -20.27 -18.27 -2.74
N SER A 70 -19.90 -19.46 -3.21
CA SER A 70 -19.57 -20.54 -2.28
C SER A 70 -18.51 -19.98 -1.31
N THR A 71 -18.60 -20.27 -0.01
CA THR A 71 -17.57 -19.82 0.95
C THR A 71 -16.16 -20.31 0.60
N SER A 72 -16.02 -21.25 -0.35
CA SER A 72 -14.77 -21.69 -0.97
C SER A 72 -14.13 -20.67 -1.92
N ASP A 73 -14.90 -19.72 -2.45
CA ASP A 73 -14.46 -18.83 -3.53
C ASP A 73 -14.02 -17.45 -3.02
N VAL A 74 -14.20 -17.19 -1.72
CA VAL A 74 -13.76 -15.95 -1.08
C VAL A 74 -12.26 -16.03 -0.83
N THR A 75 -11.51 -15.15 -1.47
CA THR A 75 -10.07 -15.05 -1.31
C THR A 75 -9.70 -14.14 -0.13
N VAL A 76 -8.46 -14.24 0.33
CA VAL A 76 -7.92 -13.28 1.31
C VAL A 76 -7.88 -11.87 0.71
N ALA A 77 -7.64 -11.73 -0.59
CA ALA A 77 -7.68 -10.44 -1.27
C ALA A 77 -9.07 -9.78 -1.20
N ASP A 78 -10.14 -10.54 -1.42
CA ASP A 78 -11.51 -10.04 -1.33
C ASP A 78 -11.83 -9.52 0.08
N LEU A 79 -11.41 -10.27 1.12
CA LEU A 79 -11.60 -9.87 2.51
C LEU A 79 -10.84 -8.58 2.84
N ILE A 80 -9.60 -8.46 2.36
CA ILE A 80 -8.79 -7.26 2.57
C ILE A 80 -9.39 -6.06 1.83
N ALA A 81 -9.83 -6.25 0.58
CA ALA A 81 -10.50 -5.20 -0.19
C ALA A 81 -11.77 -4.71 0.52
N PHE A 82 -12.58 -5.63 1.03
CA PHE A 82 -13.75 -5.30 1.83
C PHE A 82 -13.40 -4.52 3.11
N TYR A 83 -12.32 -4.90 3.79
CA TYR A 83 -11.85 -4.18 4.97
C TYR A 83 -11.40 -2.75 4.62
N ILE A 84 -10.63 -2.58 3.54
CA ILE A 84 -10.17 -1.26 3.07
C ILE A 84 -11.36 -0.37 2.73
N ASP A 85 -12.30 -0.89 1.94
CA ASP A 85 -13.52 -0.16 1.55
C ASP A 85 -14.29 0.33 2.79
N ARG A 86 -14.54 -0.56 3.76
CA ARG A 86 -15.39 -0.23 4.93
C ARG A 86 -14.70 0.53 6.05
N ARG A 87 -13.42 0.30 6.30
CA ARG A 87 -12.70 0.84 7.47
C ARG A 87 -11.75 1.99 7.12
N ILE A 88 -11.48 2.22 5.83
CA ILE A 88 -10.52 3.23 5.38
C ILE A 88 -11.18 4.17 4.36
N GLU A 89 -11.66 3.67 3.22
CA GLU A 89 -12.13 4.55 2.12
C GLU A 89 -13.52 5.14 2.36
N ASN A 90 -14.48 4.31 2.76
CA ASN A 90 -15.89 4.68 2.95
C ASN A 90 -16.32 4.47 4.41
N PHE A 91 -15.47 4.84 5.36
CA PHE A 91 -15.77 4.65 6.77
C PHE A 91 -17.01 5.45 7.21
N VAL A 92 -17.91 4.75 7.89
CA VAL A 92 -19.08 5.31 8.56
C VAL A 92 -19.00 4.88 10.03
N PRO A 93 -19.01 5.81 11.00
CA PRO A 93 -19.07 5.46 12.41
C PRO A 93 -20.31 4.66 12.77
N ASP A 94 -20.13 3.61 13.55
CA ASP A 94 -21.19 2.80 14.15
C ASP A 94 -20.89 2.52 15.64
N ASP A 95 -21.78 1.80 16.31
CA ASP A 95 -21.64 1.49 17.74
C ASP A 95 -20.39 0.64 18.05
N ASP A 96 -19.97 -0.21 17.10
CA ASP A 96 -18.80 -1.09 17.23
C ASP A 96 -17.49 -0.35 16.92
N TYR A 97 -17.54 0.63 16.02
CA TYR A 97 -16.41 1.41 15.55
C TYR A 97 -16.77 2.91 15.50
N PRO A 98 -16.72 3.59 16.66
CA PRO A 98 -17.11 5.00 16.74
C PRO A 98 -16.12 5.95 16.06
N ASN A 99 -14.87 5.51 15.81
CA ASN A 99 -13.80 6.35 15.27
C ASN A 99 -13.10 5.69 14.07
N GLU A 100 -12.55 6.55 13.22
CA GLU A 100 -11.64 6.17 12.13
C GLU A 100 -10.38 5.48 12.66
N LEU A 101 -9.75 4.69 11.80
CA LEU A 101 -8.45 4.10 12.12
C LEU A 101 -7.38 5.17 12.22
N VAL A 102 -6.69 5.19 13.37
CA VAL A 102 -5.50 6.00 13.56
C VAL A 102 -4.35 5.39 12.72
N ARG A 103 -3.65 6.23 11.93
CA ARG A 103 -2.56 5.84 11.02
C ARG A 103 -2.99 4.82 9.94
N GLN A 104 -3.94 5.23 9.10
CA GLN A 104 -4.42 4.41 7.98
C GLN A 104 -3.30 3.94 7.05
N GLU A 105 -2.28 4.77 6.82
CA GLU A 105 -1.11 4.43 5.99
C GLU A 105 -0.33 3.20 6.53
N ASP A 106 -0.13 3.13 7.84
CA ASP A 106 0.53 1.98 8.49
C ASP A 106 -0.31 0.71 8.31
N VAL A 107 -1.63 0.83 8.37
CA VAL A 107 -2.57 -0.28 8.19
C VAL A 107 -2.54 -0.76 6.74
N LEU A 108 -2.62 0.14 5.77
CA LEU A 108 -2.50 -0.19 4.35
C LEU A 108 -1.17 -0.89 4.05
N GLY A 109 -0.07 -0.41 4.64
CA GLY A 109 1.23 -1.07 4.50
C GLY A 109 1.24 -2.50 5.04
N ARG A 110 0.58 -2.77 6.17
CA ARG A 110 0.45 -4.14 6.73
C ARG A 110 -0.45 -5.03 5.87
N LEU A 111 -1.55 -4.48 5.35
CA LEU A 111 -2.47 -5.21 4.46
C LEU A 111 -1.79 -5.56 3.13
N ALA A 112 -0.95 -4.66 2.59
CA ALA A 112 -0.17 -4.94 1.38
C ALA A 112 0.80 -6.13 1.58
N VAL A 113 1.41 -6.26 2.76
CA VAL A 113 2.27 -7.42 3.07
C VAL A 113 1.47 -8.72 3.16
N LEU A 114 0.24 -8.66 3.66
CA LEU A 114 -0.66 -9.82 3.70
C LEU A 114 -1.09 -10.22 2.28
N LEU A 115 -1.46 -9.25 1.44
CA LEU A 115 -1.79 -9.47 0.03
C LEU A 115 -0.61 -10.15 -0.70
N GLU A 116 0.60 -9.62 -0.60
CA GLU A 116 1.78 -10.18 -1.29
C GLU A 116 2.02 -11.67 -1.01
N PHE A 117 1.57 -12.20 0.13
CA PHE A 117 1.73 -13.61 0.48
C PHE A 117 0.46 -14.45 0.28
N PHE A 118 -0.73 -13.87 0.48
CA PHE A 118 -2.00 -14.59 0.53
C PHE A 118 -2.97 -14.24 -0.61
N GLU A 119 -2.61 -13.38 -1.57
CA GLU A 119 -3.49 -12.76 -2.58
C GLU A 119 -4.57 -13.71 -3.11
N ASP A 120 -4.15 -14.77 -3.82
CA ASP A 120 -5.07 -15.71 -4.49
C ASP A 120 -5.48 -16.90 -3.61
N LEU A 121 -5.16 -16.87 -2.32
CA LEU A 121 -5.47 -17.98 -1.43
C LEU A 121 -6.94 -17.90 -1.00
N PRO A 122 -7.73 -18.96 -1.17
CA PRO A 122 -9.05 -19.03 -0.56
C PRO A 122 -8.91 -19.11 0.96
N LEU A 123 -9.90 -18.56 1.67
CA LEU A 123 -9.86 -18.45 3.14
C LEU A 123 -9.74 -19.81 3.84
N ASP A 124 -10.36 -20.85 3.27
CA ASP A 124 -10.31 -22.22 3.79
C ASP A 124 -8.91 -22.86 3.73
N SER A 125 -8.04 -22.32 2.87
CA SER A 125 -6.68 -22.79 2.65
C SER A 125 -5.66 -22.13 3.59
N VAL A 126 -6.10 -21.18 4.43
CA VAL A 126 -5.29 -20.56 5.47
C VAL A 126 -5.11 -21.55 6.63
N SER A 127 -4.10 -22.40 6.51
CA SER A 127 -3.73 -23.38 7.53
C SER A 127 -2.66 -22.85 8.49
N ARG A 128 -2.52 -23.51 9.65
CA ARG A 128 -1.41 -23.23 10.59
C ARG A 128 -0.03 -23.28 9.93
N VAL A 129 0.17 -24.21 8.98
CA VAL A 129 1.44 -24.33 8.25
C VAL A 129 1.69 -23.09 7.40
N ARG A 130 0.67 -22.61 6.68
CA ARG A 130 0.74 -21.37 5.90
C ARG A 130 1.06 -20.15 6.76
N CYS A 131 0.47 -20.06 7.96
CA CYS A 131 0.79 -18.98 8.91
C CYS A 131 2.26 -19.03 9.39
N LEU A 132 2.84 -20.22 9.57
CA LEU A 132 4.26 -20.35 9.92
C LEU A 132 5.16 -19.93 8.75
N ASP A 133 4.79 -20.28 7.52
CA ASP A 133 5.54 -19.87 6.33
C ASP A 133 5.43 -18.36 6.09
N PHE A 134 4.29 -17.75 6.39
CA PHE A 134 4.16 -16.29 6.41
C PHE A 134 5.12 -15.65 7.42
N GLY A 135 5.27 -16.23 8.61
CA GLY A 135 6.25 -15.76 9.60
C GLY A 135 7.68 -15.76 9.05
N LYS A 136 8.08 -16.85 8.37
CA LYS A 136 9.40 -16.93 7.70
C LYS A 136 9.52 -15.92 6.57
N PHE A 137 8.47 -15.72 5.79
CA PHE A 137 8.42 -14.73 4.70
C PHE A 137 8.67 -13.32 5.23
N VAL A 138 7.95 -12.91 6.27
CA VAL A 138 8.12 -11.59 6.91
C VAL A 138 9.55 -11.44 7.44
N HIS A 139 10.07 -12.44 8.14
CA HIS A 139 11.43 -12.40 8.68
C HIS A 139 12.51 -12.29 7.58
N THR A 140 12.34 -13.02 6.48
CA THR A 140 13.24 -12.95 5.33
C THR A 140 13.23 -11.53 4.72
N ARG A 141 12.07 -10.88 4.66
CA ARG A 141 11.97 -9.48 4.21
C ARG A 141 12.63 -8.51 5.20
N GLU A 142 12.53 -8.74 6.50
CA GLU A 142 13.22 -7.94 7.50
C GLU A 142 14.75 -8.04 7.33
N ILE A 143 15.27 -9.25 7.12
CA ILE A 143 16.70 -9.46 6.81
C ILE A 143 17.08 -8.71 5.53
N ALA A 144 16.30 -8.84 4.47
CA ALA A 144 16.56 -8.15 3.21
C ALA A 144 16.55 -6.61 3.36
N ARG A 145 15.61 -6.07 4.14
CA ARG A 145 15.54 -4.63 4.44
C ARG A 145 16.76 -4.16 5.22
N ALA A 146 17.17 -4.90 6.24
CA ALA A 146 18.34 -4.58 7.04
C ALA A 146 19.62 -4.64 6.20
N LYS A 147 19.73 -5.66 5.33
CA LYS A 147 20.83 -5.77 4.36
C LYS A 147 20.86 -4.57 3.42
N ALA A 148 19.73 -4.17 2.84
CA ALA A 148 19.68 -3.02 1.95
C ALA A 148 20.07 -1.71 2.65
N LEU A 149 19.75 -1.55 3.94
CA LEU A 149 20.22 -0.41 4.73
C LEU A 149 21.73 -0.47 4.99
N HIS A 150 22.26 -1.65 5.32
CA HIS A 150 23.70 -1.87 5.49
C HIS A 150 24.46 -1.59 4.19
N ASP A 151 24.00 -2.11 3.06
CA ASP A 151 24.61 -1.88 1.73
C ASP A 151 24.67 -0.37 1.40
N ARG A 152 23.61 0.40 1.74
CA ARG A 152 23.61 1.87 1.59
C ARG A 152 24.64 2.54 2.50
N GLN A 153 24.75 2.12 3.75
CA GLN A 153 25.75 2.63 4.68
C GLN A 153 27.17 2.31 4.19
N TYR A 154 27.37 1.11 3.65
CA TYR A 154 28.62 0.67 3.08
C TYR A 154 29.03 1.49 1.87
N ALA A 155 28.10 1.78 0.94
CA ALA A 155 28.36 2.68 -0.18
C ALA A 155 28.77 4.09 0.27
N ILE A 156 28.14 4.62 1.34
CA ILE A 156 28.52 5.91 1.93
C ILE A 156 29.93 5.83 2.54
N TYR A 157 30.25 4.74 3.24
CA TYR A 157 31.57 4.49 3.80
C TYR A 157 32.64 4.44 2.71
N GLU A 158 32.43 3.68 1.63
CA GLU A 158 33.35 3.60 0.50
C GLU A 158 33.58 4.97 -0.14
N GLY A 159 32.53 5.77 -0.31
CA GLY A 159 32.65 7.15 -0.80
C GLY A 159 33.52 8.03 0.10
N LYS A 160 33.35 7.93 1.42
CA LYS A 160 34.19 8.64 2.41
C LYS A 160 35.63 8.14 2.40
N LEU A 161 35.83 6.84 2.28
CA LEU A 161 37.15 6.21 2.24
C LEU A 161 37.92 6.64 1.00
N ALA A 162 37.30 6.60 -0.17
CA ALA A 162 37.90 7.07 -1.42
C ALA A 162 38.28 8.56 -1.35
N ALA A 163 37.41 9.40 -0.77
CA ALA A 163 37.71 10.83 -0.58
C ALA A 163 38.90 11.05 0.38
N PHE A 164 38.99 10.26 1.45
CA PHE A 164 40.12 10.30 2.37
C PHE A 164 41.42 9.82 1.69
N GLN A 165 41.39 8.69 0.98
CA GLN A 165 42.52 8.14 0.24
C GLN A 165 43.04 9.12 -0.81
N LYS A 166 42.15 9.81 -1.54
CA LYS A 166 42.55 10.87 -2.50
C LYS A 166 43.31 12.00 -1.82
N LYS A 167 42.87 12.44 -0.63
CA LYS A 167 43.57 13.48 0.16
C LYS A 167 44.91 12.99 0.69
N ALA A 168 44.96 11.75 1.20
CA ALA A 168 46.19 11.14 1.69
C ALA A 168 47.23 11.01 0.57
N ALA A 169 46.84 10.45 -0.58
CA ALA A 169 47.73 10.30 -1.73
C ALA A 169 48.21 11.65 -2.30
N ALA A 170 47.35 12.68 -2.36
CA ALA A 170 47.76 14.02 -2.78
C ALA A 170 48.80 14.61 -1.82
N ARG A 171 48.65 14.37 -0.51
CA ARG A 171 49.61 14.81 0.49
C ARG A 171 50.93 14.04 0.40
N GLU A 172 50.90 12.73 0.17
CA GLU A 172 52.11 11.92 -0.03
C GLU A 172 52.90 12.42 -1.25
N LYS A 173 52.23 12.68 -2.37
CA LYS A 173 52.85 13.28 -3.56
C LYS A 173 53.49 14.64 -3.26
N PHE A 174 52.80 15.49 -2.49
CA PHE A 174 53.33 16.80 -2.10
C PHE A 174 54.57 16.69 -1.19
N VAL A 175 54.58 15.74 -0.25
CA VAL A 175 55.76 15.46 0.59
C VAL A 175 56.94 14.96 -0.26
N ALA A 176 56.68 14.05 -1.20
CA ALA A 176 57.71 13.54 -2.09
C ALA A 176 58.33 14.66 -2.95
N ASP A 177 57.53 15.57 -3.49
CA ASP A 177 58.00 16.74 -4.26
C ASP A 177 58.85 17.69 -3.39
N LEU A 178 58.42 18.01 -2.16
CA LEU A 178 59.22 18.82 -1.23
C LEU A 178 60.58 18.18 -0.92
N THR A 179 60.59 16.86 -0.70
CA THR A 179 61.80 16.11 -0.40
C THR A 179 62.75 16.12 -1.61
N GLY A 180 62.21 15.93 -2.83
CA GLY A 180 62.99 16.00 -4.07
C GLY A 180 63.61 17.38 -4.34
N ARG A 181 62.99 18.45 -3.83
CA ARG A 181 63.54 19.83 -3.88
C ARG A 181 64.55 20.13 -2.77
N GLY A 182 64.84 19.18 -1.89
CA GLY A 182 65.76 19.33 -0.74
C GLY A 182 65.15 20.05 0.47
N TRP A 183 63.82 20.20 0.53
CA TRP A 183 63.13 20.91 1.62
C TRP A 183 62.67 19.93 2.71
N ASN A 184 63.35 19.93 3.86
CA ASN A 184 63.00 19.08 5.00
C ASN A 184 61.98 19.75 5.95
N ARG A 185 60.78 20.05 5.43
CA ARG A 185 59.70 20.63 6.25
C ARG A 185 58.76 19.53 6.77
N VAL A 186 58.67 19.39 8.09
CA VAL A 186 57.68 18.50 8.72
C VAL A 186 56.28 19.12 8.64
N LEU A 187 55.40 18.50 7.86
CA LEU A 187 54.01 18.91 7.74
C LEU A 187 53.17 18.33 8.88
N ARG A 188 52.22 19.11 9.41
CA ARG A 188 51.26 18.65 10.44
C ARG A 188 50.44 17.45 9.94
N PRO A 189 49.97 16.57 10.84
CA PRO A 189 49.11 15.45 10.46
C PRO A 189 47.81 15.96 9.82
N LEU A 190 47.20 15.13 8.96
CA LEU A 190 45.89 15.42 8.39
C LEU A 190 44.88 15.60 9.52
N ARG A 191 44.09 16.67 9.47
CA ARG A 191 43.02 16.94 10.46
C ARG A 191 41.87 15.93 10.35
N SER A 192 41.62 15.41 9.15
CA SER A 192 40.62 14.37 8.92
C SER A 192 41.21 13.01 9.29
N LYS A 193 40.46 12.23 10.07
CA LYS A 193 40.76 10.82 10.35
C LYS A 193 40.19 9.91 9.25
N PRO A 194 40.75 8.71 9.03
CA PRO A 194 40.11 7.71 8.18
C PRO A 194 38.72 7.36 8.74
N PRO A 195 37.74 7.09 7.87
CA PRO A 195 36.44 6.60 8.32
C PRO A 195 36.60 5.22 8.99
N GLU A 196 35.84 4.97 10.05
CA GLU A 196 35.83 3.68 10.73
C GLU A 196 35.16 2.61 9.85
N PRO A 197 35.73 1.39 9.78
CA PRO A 197 35.15 0.31 8.99
C PRO A 197 33.82 -0.12 9.61
N LEU A 198 32.82 -0.33 8.75
CA LEU A 198 31.56 -0.91 9.16
C LEU A 198 31.72 -2.41 9.43
N GLU A 199 31.08 -2.90 10.48
CA GLU A 199 31.03 -4.34 10.76
C GLU A 199 30.33 -5.10 9.61
N PRO A 200 30.75 -6.34 9.30
CA PRO A 200 30.06 -7.17 8.32
C PRO A 200 28.58 -7.38 8.69
N PHE A 201 27.71 -7.38 7.68
CA PHE A 201 26.29 -7.65 7.91
C PHE A 201 26.09 -9.09 8.41
N ASN A 202 25.52 -9.23 9.60
CA ASN A 202 25.17 -10.53 10.17
C ASN A 202 23.64 -10.73 10.19
N PRO A 203 23.07 -11.61 9.35
CA PRO A 203 21.62 -11.85 9.32
C PRO A 203 21.09 -12.48 10.62
N ALA A 204 21.93 -13.20 11.38
CA ALA A 204 21.53 -13.83 12.63
C ALA A 204 21.33 -12.85 13.79
N SER A 205 21.73 -11.58 13.62
CA SER A 205 21.46 -10.51 14.58
C SER A 205 19.98 -10.13 14.65
N ILE A 206 19.19 -10.51 13.63
CA ILE A 206 17.77 -10.17 13.53
C ILE A 206 16.97 -11.30 14.17
N PRO A 207 16.24 -11.06 15.27
CA PRO A 207 15.53 -12.12 15.97
C PRO A 207 14.30 -12.59 15.19
N TYR A 208 14.16 -13.90 15.01
CA TYR A 208 12.95 -14.48 14.44
C TYR A 208 11.78 -14.43 15.42
N ARG A 209 10.69 -13.76 15.04
CA ARG A 209 9.45 -13.71 15.84
C ARG A 209 8.41 -14.62 15.21
N ARG A 210 8.05 -15.71 15.92
CA ARG A 210 7.05 -16.70 15.46
C ARG A 210 5.63 -16.14 15.36
N SER A 211 5.33 -15.07 16.08
CA SER A 211 4.09 -14.31 15.96
C SER A 211 4.31 -12.86 16.40
N ALA A 212 3.59 -11.92 15.79
CA ALA A 212 3.57 -10.53 16.24
C ALA A 212 2.96 -10.36 17.65
N SER A 213 2.19 -11.36 18.11
CA SER A 213 1.49 -11.36 19.40
C SER A 213 2.28 -11.98 20.57
N SER A 214 3.36 -12.72 20.32
CA SER A 214 4.20 -13.27 21.39
C SER A 214 5.19 -12.22 21.89
N THR A 215 4.63 -11.21 22.57
CA THR A 215 5.41 -10.44 23.54
C THR A 215 5.56 -11.37 24.75
N THR A 216 6.55 -12.24 24.73
CA THR A 216 6.96 -12.93 25.96
C THR A 216 7.43 -11.82 26.90
N PRO A 217 6.76 -11.56 28.03
CA PRO A 217 7.30 -10.65 29.02
C PRO A 217 8.61 -11.28 29.50
N GLN A 218 9.72 -10.57 29.33
CA GLN A 218 10.94 -10.91 30.05
C GLN A 218 10.57 -10.89 31.53
N ARG A 219 10.52 -12.08 32.15
CA ARG A 219 10.40 -12.17 33.61
C ARG A 219 11.67 -11.54 34.18
N LEU A 220 11.45 -10.50 34.99
CA LEU A 220 12.43 -9.93 35.91
C LEU A 220 12.94 -11.00 36.87
#